data_AF-A0A914D4Y5-F1
#
_entry.id   AF-A0A914D4Y5-F1
#
_cell.length_a   1.000
_cell.length_b   1.000
_cell.length_c   1.000
_cell.angle_alpha   90.00
_cell.angle_beta   90.00
_cell.angle_gamma   90.00
#
_symmetry.space_group_name_H-M   'P 1'
#
loop_
_entity.id
_entity.type
_entity.pdbx_description
1 polymer ?
#
loop_
_entity_poly.entity_id
_entity_poly.type
_entity_poly.pdbx_seq_one_letter_code
_entity_poly.pdbx_strand_id
1 'polypeptide(L)'
;GITQININLTTQKLFALDSPLIELDKLRVDYQVPQYSMATVFVSNLGNLSDTKLQDLGSLVNKFENLTGSWGTVGTRFFLRDFLSYENSLEGNELDTIPKEDIVKKLSKLYNPDDLRSFITWPEYTYYRGFIKFKDDTNELDRFFFTTAYHGENLKIWAERAKMLNQWRDTIDKY
;
A
#
# COMPACT_ATOMS: atom_id res chain seq x y z
N GLY A 1 -5.71 -26.26 32.41
CA GLY A 1 -4.34 -25.81 32.11
C GLY A 1 -3.94 -25.93 30.64
N ILE A 2 -4.88 -25.91 29.68
CA ILE A 2 -4.60 -25.91 28.23
C ILE A 2 -5.02 -24.57 27.58
N THR A 3 -5.88 -23.81 28.28
CA THR A 3 -6.42 -22.50 27.88
C THR A 3 -5.47 -21.31 28.15
N GLN A 4 -4.29 -21.55 28.74
CA GLN A 4 -3.30 -20.50 29.08
C GLN A 4 -2.03 -20.56 28.21
N ILE A 5 -2.02 -21.37 27.15
CA ILE A 5 -0.86 -21.43 26.24
C ILE A 5 -0.92 -20.22 25.32
N ASN A 6 -0.04 -19.24 25.57
CA ASN A 6 0.16 -18.10 24.68
C ASN A 6 1.18 -18.48 23.60
N ILE A 7 0.71 -18.68 22.36
CA ILE A 7 1.57 -18.97 21.22
C ILE A 7 2.22 -17.65 20.79
N ASN A 8 3.40 -17.39 21.35
CA ASN A 8 4.20 -16.22 21.00
C ASN A 8 5.59 -16.68 20.54
N LEU A 9 5.87 -16.49 19.25
CA LEU A 9 7.16 -16.79 18.64
C LEU A 9 8.04 -15.53 18.71
N THR A 10 8.64 -15.28 19.87
CA THR A 10 9.58 -14.18 20.02
C THR A 10 10.91 -14.53 19.36
N THR A 11 11.36 -13.71 18.41
CA THR A 11 12.66 -13.78 17.72
C THR A 11 13.83 -13.84 18.70
N GLN A 12 13.69 -13.25 19.89
CA GLN A 12 14.69 -13.28 20.97
C GLN A 12 15.08 -14.70 21.40
N LYS A 13 14.16 -15.68 21.29
CA LYS A 13 14.45 -17.09 21.63
C LYS A 13 15.39 -17.77 20.64
N LEU A 14 15.63 -17.16 19.47
CA LEU A 14 16.53 -17.67 18.43
C LEU A 14 17.94 -17.11 18.56
N PHE A 15 18.16 -16.11 19.43
CA PHE A 15 19.45 -15.48 19.62
C PHE A 15 20.18 -16.05 20.85
N ALA A 16 21.52 -16.00 20.82
CA ALA A 16 22.32 -16.23 22.02
C ALA A 16 21.93 -15.22 23.12
N LEU A 17 21.96 -15.64 24.38
CA LEU A 17 21.46 -14.85 25.51
C LEU A 17 22.18 -13.51 25.73
N ASP A 18 23.41 -13.39 25.24
CA ASP A 18 24.28 -12.23 25.28
C ASP A 18 24.31 -11.43 23.97
N SER A 19 23.47 -11.80 22.99
CA SER A 19 23.47 -11.14 21.69
C SER A 19 22.91 -9.71 21.78
N PRO A 20 23.57 -8.70 21.19
CA PRO A 20 23.04 -7.34 21.09
C PRO A 20 21.75 -7.26 20.26
N LEU A 21 21.43 -8.30 19.48
CA LEU A 21 20.19 -8.41 18.73
C LEU A 21 18.95 -8.50 19.63
N ILE A 22 19.11 -8.93 20.89
CA ILE A 22 18.01 -8.96 21.86
C ILE A 22 17.55 -7.54 22.20
N GLU A 23 18.49 -6.62 22.43
CA GLU A 23 18.18 -5.22 22.73
C GLU A 23 17.57 -4.53 21.49
N LEU A 24 18.18 -4.75 20.32
CA LEU A 24 17.65 -4.24 19.06
C LEU A 24 16.19 -4.71 18.80
N ASP A 25 15.90 -5.99 19.06
CA ASP A 25 14.56 -6.54 18.90
C ASP A 25 13.56 -5.92 19.87
N LYS A 26 13.95 -5.69 21.14
CA LYS A 26 13.12 -4.97 22.12
C LYS A 26 12.78 -3.57 21.62
N LEU A 27 13.79 -2.80 21.19
CA LEU A 27 13.58 -1.45 20.66
C LEU A 27 12.67 -1.46 19.42
N ARG A 28 12.84 -2.44 18.52
CA ARG A 28 11.96 -2.61 17.36
C ARG A 28 10.51 -2.86 17.79
N VAL A 29 10.28 -3.78 18.72
CA VAL A 29 8.94 -4.14 19.18
C VAL A 29 8.29 -2.98 19.94
N ASP A 30 9.05 -2.24 20.74
CA ASP A 30 8.51 -1.20 21.59
C ASP A 30 8.22 0.11 20.84
N TYR A 31 9.06 0.46 19.85
CA TYR A 31 9.00 1.76 19.19
C TYR A 31 8.67 1.71 17.69
N GLN A 32 9.07 0.68 16.96
CA GLN A 32 8.86 0.62 15.50
C GLN A 32 7.56 -0.08 15.12
N VAL A 33 7.34 -1.30 15.62
CA VAL A 33 6.16 -2.12 15.30
C VAL A 33 4.82 -1.39 15.53
N PRO A 34 4.64 -0.64 16.63
CA PRO A 34 3.37 0.05 16.91
C PRO A 34 3.10 1.23 16.00
N GLN A 35 4.14 1.81 15.41
CA GLN A 35 4.05 3.03 14.62
C GLN A 35 4.01 2.73 13.13
N TYR A 36 4.70 1.66 12.71
CA TYR A 36 4.94 1.39 11.30
C TYR A 36 4.87 -0.11 11.00
N SER A 37 3.65 -0.63 10.83
CA SER A 37 3.39 -1.93 10.23
C SER A 37 2.82 -1.74 8.82
N MET A 38 3.50 -2.23 7.79
CA MET A 38 3.14 -1.94 6.39
C MET A 38 2.58 -3.18 5.69
N ALA A 39 1.45 -3.01 5.00
CA ALA A 39 0.97 -3.97 4.00
C ALA A 39 1.50 -3.57 2.62
N THR A 40 2.01 -4.56 1.87
CA THR A 40 2.37 -4.41 0.46
C THR A 40 1.43 -5.28 -0.35
N VAL A 41 0.60 -4.66 -1.20
CA VAL A 41 -0.39 -5.36 -2.01
C VAL A 41 0.07 -5.38 -3.45
N PHE A 42 0.36 -6.58 -3.96
CA PHE A 42 0.78 -6.80 -5.34
C PHE A 42 -0.44 -7.05 -6.20
N VAL A 43 -0.60 -6.25 -7.26
CA VAL A 43 -1.67 -6.39 -8.24
C VAL A 43 -1.05 -6.80 -9.57
N SER A 44 -1.50 -7.93 -10.10
CA SER A 44 -0.96 -8.52 -11.33
C SER A 44 -2.05 -8.83 -12.34
N ASN A 45 -1.66 -9.05 -13.61
CA ASN A 45 -2.56 -9.43 -14.70
C ASN A 45 -3.66 -8.40 -14.94
N LEU A 46 -3.31 -7.12 -14.87
CA LEU A 46 -4.27 -6.02 -14.97
C LEU A 46 -4.94 -5.95 -16.35
N GLY A 47 -4.20 -6.31 -17.41
CA GLY A 47 -4.66 -6.20 -18.79
C GLY A 47 -5.09 -4.77 -19.11
N ASN A 48 -6.13 -4.60 -19.92
CA ASN A 48 -6.69 -3.28 -20.18
C ASN A 48 -7.40 -2.73 -18.92
N LEU A 49 -7.01 -1.54 -18.48
CA LEU A 49 -7.60 -0.79 -17.37
C LEU A 49 -8.85 -0.05 -17.86
N SER A 50 -9.98 -0.76 -17.92
CA SER A 50 -11.29 -0.15 -18.13
C SER A 50 -11.70 0.72 -16.94
N ASP A 51 -12.63 1.66 -17.17
CA ASP A 51 -13.18 2.52 -16.11
C ASP A 51 -13.63 1.74 -14.87
N THR A 52 -14.31 0.61 -15.08
CA THR A 52 -14.76 -0.28 -14.00
C THR A 52 -13.60 -0.78 -13.13
N LYS A 53 -12.50 -1.23 -13.75
CA LYS A 53 -11.32 -1.71 -13.02
C LYS A 53 -10.63 -0.59 -12.27
N LEU A 54 -10.55 0.62 -12.84
CA LEU A 54 -10.01 1.78 -12.13
C LEU A 54 -10.85 2.12 -10.89
N GLN A 55 -12.18 1.98 -10.99
CA GLN A 55 -13.07 2.17 -9.84
C GLN A 55 -12.90 1.07 -8.79
N ASP A 56 -12.74 -0.18 -9.20
CA ASP A 56 -12.48 -1.31 -8.30
C ASP A 56 -11.15 -1.14 -7.56
N LEU A 57 -10.09 -0.73 -8.26
CA LEU A 57 -8.79 -0.43 -7.66
C LEU A 57 -8.87 0.73 -6.66
N GLY A 58 -9.55 1.82 -7.01
CA GLY A 58 -9.78 2.93 -6.10
C GLY A 58 -10.56 2.50 -4.86
N SER A 59 -11.57 1.65 -5.03
CA SER A 59 -12.38 1.09 -3.94
C SER A 59 -11.59 0.12 -3.07
N LEU A 60 -10.70 -0.69 -3.65
CA LEU A 60 -9.78 -1.57 -2.93
C LEU A 60 -8.86 -0.76 -2.02
N VAL A 61 -8.17 0.23 -2.59
CA VAL A 61 -7.25 1.11 -1.83
C VAL A 61 -8.01 1.85 -0.74
N ASN A 62 -9.19 2.39 -1.04
CA ASN A 62 -10.03 3.08 -0.05
C ASN A 62 -10.45 2.15 1.10
N LYS A 63 -10.76 0.88 0.84
CA LYS A 63 -11.06 -0.08 1.92
C LYS A 63 -9.84 -0.33 2.80
N PHE A 64 -8.65 -0.52 2.22
CA PHE A 64 -7.40 -0.65 2.97
C PHE A 64 -7.14 0.56 3.87
N GLU A 65 -7.39 1.76 3.36
CA GLU A 65 -7.20 3.02 4.07
C GLU A 65 -8.16 3.21 5.24
N ASN A 66 -9.33 2.59 5.21
CA ASN A 66 -10.35 2.67 6.26
C ASN A 66 -10.31 1.49 7.25
N LEU A 67 -9.37 0.56 7.11
CA LEU A 67 -9.16 -0.50 8.10
C LEU A 67 -8.68 0.08 9.43
N THR A 68 -9.01 -0.60 10.53
CA THR A 68 -8.62 -0.16 11.87
C THR A 68 -7.10 -0.05 12.00
N GLY A 69 -6.64 1.08 12.56
CA GLY A 69 -5.21 1.37 12.72
C GLY A 69 -4.52 1.83 11.44
N SER A 70 -5.25 2.04 10.34
CA SER A 70 -4.68 2.60 9.12
C SER A 70 -4.27 4.06 9.31
N TRP A 71 -3.13 4.45 8.74
CA TRP A 71 -2.72 5.86 8.58
C TRP A 71 -3.52 6.59 7.47
N GLY A 72 -4.50 5.91 6.88
CA GLY A 72 -5.36 6.41 5.82
C GLY A 72 -4.59 6.73 4.54
N THR A 73 -5.08 7.73 3.81
CA THR A 73 -4.47 8.18 2.55
C THR A 73 -3.04 8.71 2.72
N VAL A 74 -2.68 9.26 3.88
CA VAL A 74 -1.33 9.78 4.13
C VAL A 74 -0.30 8.65 4.25
N GLY A 75 -0.71 7.52 4.82
CA GLY A 75 0.15 6.33 4.94
C GLY A 75 0.15 5.43 3.71
N THR A 76 -0.52 5.81 2.63
CA THR A 76 -0.72 4.95 1.46
C THR A 76 -0.06 5.52 0.21
N ARG A 77 0.88 4.77 -0.35
CA ARG A 77 1.52 5.08 -1.63
C ARG A 77 0.82 4.34 -2.76
N PHE A 78 0.08 5.09 -3.58
CA PHE A 78 -0.69 4.57 -4.70
C PHE A 78 -0.49 5.45 -5.93
N PHE A 79 0.20 4.91 -6.95
CA PHE A 79 0.70 5.69 -8.09
C PHE A 79 -0.39 6.38 -8.91
N LEU A 80 -1.61 5.81 -8.97
CA LEU A 80 -2.69 6.38 -9.77
C LEU A 80 -3.13 7.76 -9.27
N ARG A 81 -2.90 8.10 -8.00
CA ARG A 81 -3.20 9.44 -7.46
C ARG A 81 -2.24 10.50 -8.00
N ASP A 82 -0.97 10.14 -8.01
CA ASP A 82 0.11 10.99 -8.45
C ASP A 82 0.08 11.11 -9.98
N PHE A 83 -0.28 10.02 -10.67
CA PHE A 83 -0.54 10.02 -12.10
C PHE A 83 -1.67 10.99 -12.49
N LEU A 84 -2.79 10.98 -11.77
CA LEU A 84 -3.86 11.95 -12.03
C LEU A 84 -3.45 13.39 -11.76
N SER A 85 -2.57 13.61 -10.78
CA SER A 85 -2.05 14.95 -10.48
C SER A 85 -1.11 15.43 -11.60
N TYR A 86 -0.36 14.50 -12.19
CA TYR A 86 0.44 14.73 -13.40
C TYR A 86 -0.44 15.07 -14.60
N GLU A 87 -1.46 14.27 -14.92
CA GLU A 87 -2.38 14.53 -16.04
C GLU A 87 -3.07 15.89 -15.91
N ASN A 88 -3.58 16.21 -14.72
CA ASN A 88 -4.22 17.50 -14.46
C ASN A 88 -3.26 18.70 -14.68
N SER A 89 -1.96 18.50 -14.41
CA SER A 89 -0.94 19.54 -14.67
C SER A 89 -0.63 19.72 -16.16
N LEU A 90 -0.78 18.68 -16.98
CA LEU A 90 -0.59 18.75 -18.43
C LEU A 90 -1.74 19.48 -19.12
N GLU A 91 -2.96 19.33 -18.61
CA GLU A 91 -4.16 20.02 -19.12
C GLU A 91 -4.15 21.54 -18.83
N GLY A 92 -3.16 22.05 -18.10
CA GLY A 92 -3.02 23.48 -17.80
C GLY A 92 -4.04 24.01 -16.79
N ASN A 93 -4.76 23.11 -16.10
CA ASN A 93 -5.57 23.49 -14.94
C ASN A 93 -4.64 23.94 -13.81
N GLU A 94 -5.02 24.98 -13.07
CA GLU A 94 -4.28 25.38 -11.86
C GLU A 94 -4.11 24.14 -10.95
N LEU A 95 -2.99 24.13 -10.23
CA LEU A 95 -2.51 23.02 -9.37
C LEU A 95 -3.41 22.88 -8.13
N ASP A 96 -4.72 22.85 -8.33
CA ASP A 96 -5.70 22.46 -7.35
C ASP A 96 -5.44 21.01 -7.03
N THR A 97 -4.76 20.78 -5.90
CA THR A 97 -4.68 19.51 -5.20
C THR A 97 -6.03 18.83 -5.31
N ILE A 98 -6.14 17.83 -6.19
CA ILE A 98 -7.37 17.09 -6.41
C ILE A 98 -7.84 16.63 -5.03
N PRO A 99 -9.04 17.03 -4.55
CA PRO A 99 -9.55 16.55 -3.29
C PRO A 99 -9.52 15.02 -3.31
N LYS A 100 -8.80 14.42 -2.36
CA LYS A 100 -8.50 12.98 -2.30
C LYS A 100 -9.76 12.09 -2.29
N GLU A 101 -10.93 12.68 -2.06
CA GLU A 101 -12.20 12.01 -1.86
C GLU A 101 -12.93 11.62 -3.17
N ASP A 102 -12.58 12.19 -4.34
CA ASP A 102 -13.30 11.93 -5.60
C ASP A 102 -12.41 11.36 -6.73
N ILE A 103 -11.36 10.63 -6.32
CA ILE A 103 -10.39 10.00 -7.23
C ILE A 103 -11.08 9.00 -8.16
N VAL A 104 -12.06 8.24 -7.68
CA VAL A 104 -12.74 7.18 -8.46
C VAL A 104 -13.47 7.72 -9.69
N LYS A 105 -14.15 8.87 -9.58
CA LYS A 105 -14.86 9.50 -10.71
C LYS A 105 -13.93 10.28 -11.64
N LYS A 106 -12.82 10.81 -11.11
CA LYS A 106 -11.80 11.52 -11.90
C LYS A 106 -10.86 10.57 -12.63
N LEU A 107 -10.59 9.38 -12.06
CA LEU A 107 -9.78 8.32 -12.66
C LEU A 107 -10.27 7.95 -14.05
N SER A 108 -11.57 7.65 -14.20
CA SER A 108 -12.12 7.27 -15.51
C SER A 108 -12.11 8.39 -16.56
N LYS A 109 -11.99 9.66 -16.15
CA LYS A 109 -12.03 10.80 -17.08
C LYS A 109 -10.66 11.26 -17.54
N LEU A 110 -9.69 11.25 -16.63
CA LEU A 110 -8.34 11.79 -16.86
C LEU A 110 -7.31 10.69 -17.14
N TYR A 111 -7.67 9.41 -16.98
CA TYR A 111 -6.71 8.33 -17.20
C TYR A 111 -6.40 8.17 -18.68
N ASN A 112 -5.20 8.58 -19.08
CA ASN A 112 -4.62 8.28 -20.38
C ASN A 112 -3.49 7.24 -20.24
N PRO A 113 -3.65 5.99 -20.70
CA PRO A 113 -2.62 4.97 -20.56
C PRO A 113 -1.32 5.31 -21.32
N ASP A 114 -1.39 6.12 -22.37
CA ASP A 114 -0.23 6.46 -23.21
C ASP A 114 0.79 7.35 -22.46
N ASP A 115 0.31 8.16 -21.52
CA ASP A 115 1.14 9.09 -20.75
C ASP A 115 1.82 8.43 -19.54
N LEU A 116 1.46 7.18 -19.21
CA LEU A 116 1.98 6.48 -18.04
C LEU A 116 3.50 6.26 -18.12
N ARG A 117 4.08 6.11 -19.32
CA ARG A 117 5.54 6.02 -19.52
C ARG A 117 6.24 7.37 -19.33
N SER A 118 5.61 8.46 -19.75
CA SER A 118 6.10 9.82 -19.56
C SER A 118 6.09 10.18 -18.08
N PHE A 119 5.00 9.86 -17.38
CA PHE A 119 4.85 10.02 -15.93
C PHE A 119 6.01 9.39 -15.16
N ILE A 120 6.31 8.09 -15.36
CA ILE A 120 7.39 7.43 -14.61
C ILE A 120 8.79 7.91 -15.00
N THR A 121 8.92 8.69 -16.06
CA THR A 121 10.20 9.27 -16.52
C THR A 121 10.40 10.69 -16.02
N TRP A 122 9.32 11.37 -15.66
CA TRP A 122 9.33 12.69 -15.07
C TRP A 122 10.11 12.68 -13.73
N PRO A 123 11.07 13.59 -13.50
CA PRO A 123 11.98 13.54 -12.35
C PRO A 123 11.27 13.36 -11.00
N GLU A 124 10.17 14.06 -10.82
CA GLU A 124 9.32 14.11 -9.61
C GLU A 124 8.64 12.77 -9.30
N TYR A 125 8.50 11.88 -10.29
CA TYR A 125 7.80 10.60 -10.15
C TYR A 125 8.68 9.38 -10.48
N THR A 126 9.97 9.60 -10.73
CA THR A 126 10.93 8.53 -11.11
C THR A 126 10.97 7.36 -10.15
N TYR A 127 10.69 7.58 -8.86
CA TYR A 127 10.65 6.52 -7.86
C TYR A 127 9.58 5.46 -8.15
N TYR A 128 8.48 5.80 -8.85
CA TYR A 128 7.45 4.85 -9.24
C TYR A 128 7.92 3.78 -10.23
N ARG A 129 9.07 3.96 -10.90
CA ARG A 129 9.69 2.93 -11.73
C ARG A 129 9.95 1.62 -10.98
N GLY A 130 10.20 1.70 -9.67
CA GLY A 130 10.38 0.50 -8.82
C GLY A 130 9.08 -0.20 -8.44
N PHE A 131 7.93 0.43 -8.67
CA PHE A 131 6.61 -0.02 -8.20
C PHE A 131 5.70 -0.48 -9.34
N ILE A 132 6.03 -0.12 -10.58
CA ILE A 132 5.20 -0.32 -11.77
C ILE A 132 5.99 -1.15 -12.78
N LYS A 133 5.35 -2.17 -13.34
CA LYS A 133 5.86 -2.98 -14.43
C LYS A 133 4.91 -2.95 -15.61
N PHE A 134 5.45 -2.63 -16.78
CA PHE A 134 4.76 -2.72 -18.06
C PHE A 134 4.98 -4.09 -18.68
N LYS A 135 4.06 -4.49 -19.56
CA LYS A 135 4.24 -5.69 -20.37
C LYS A 135 5.35 -5.43 -21.40
N ASP A 136 6.11 -6.47 -21.71
CA ASP A 136 7.18 -6.39 -22.69
C ASP A 136 6.58 -6.02 -24.07
N ASP A 137 7.20 -5.06 -24.75
CA ASP A 137 6.84 -4.53 -26.08
C ASP A 137 5.49 -3.78 -26.21
N THR A 138 4.76 -3.51 -25.12
CA THR A 138 3.55 -2.66 -25.15
C THR A 138 3.58 -1.55 -24.10
N ASN A 139 2.74 -0.52 -24.23
CA ASN A 139 2.53 0.51 -23.18
C ASN A 139 1.55 0.05 -22.09
N GLU A 140 1.15 -1.23 -22.08
CA GLU A 140 0.15 -1.73 -21.16
C GLU A 140 0.75 -1.98 -19.78
N LEU A 141 0.04 -1.56 -18.75
CA LEU A 141 0.36 -1.85 -17.35
C LEU A 141 0.15 -3.35 -17.07
N ASP A 142 1.22 -4.07 -16.70
CA ASP A 142 1.15 -5.50 -16.36
C ASP A 142 0.88 -5.70 -14.87
N ARG A 143 1.72 -5.08 -14.03
CA ARG A 143 1.69 -5.25 -12.57
C ARG A 143 2.11 -3.98 -11.86
N PHE A 144 1.59 -3.78 -10.68
CA PHE A 144 2.14 -2.81 -9.75
C PHE A 144 1.97 -3.31 -8.33
N PHE A 145 2.54 -2.61 -7.37
CA PHE A 145 2.15 -2.76 -5.98
C PHE A 145 1.94 -1.41 -5.33
N PHE A 146 1.05 -1.38 -4.35
CA PHE A 146 0.86 -0.24 -3.48
C PHE A 146 1.18 -0.65 -2.04
N THR A 147 1.58 0.33 -1.23
CA THR A 147 1.86 0.11 0.19
C THR A 147 0.94 0.97 1.02
N THR A 148 0.43 0.40 2.12
CA THR A 148 -0.34 1.17 3.11
C THR A 148 0.17 0.83 4.52
N ALA A 149 0.25 1.85 5.37
CA ALA A 149 0.83 1.76 6.69
C ALA A 149 -0.25 1.72 7.77
N TYR A 150 0.03 0.96 8.83
CA TYR A 150 -0.80 0.75 9.99
C TYR A 150 -0.03 1.03 11.28
N HIS A 151 -0.76 1.47 12.31
CA HIS A 151 -0.30 1.72 13.66
C HIS A 151 -1.24 1.09 14.69
N GLY A 152 -0.72 0.87 15.90
CA GLY A 152 -1.46 0.32 17.02
C GLY A 152 -0.53 -0.29 18.07
N GLU A 153 -0.70 0.10 19.34
CA GLU A 153 0.06 -0.49 20.46
C GLU A 153 -0.16 -2.01 20.59
N ASN A 154 -1.35 -2.48 20.19
CA ASN A 154 -1.68 -3.90 20.18
C ASN A 154 -0.84 -4.70 19.15
N LEU A 155 -0.23 -4.05 18.15
CA LEU A 155 0.61 -4.73 17.14
C LEU A 155 1.89 -5.35 17.74
N LYS A 156 2.29 -4.95 18.95
CA LYS A 156 3.34 -5.65 19.72
C LYS A 156 3.01 -7.13 19.91
N ILE A 157 1.71 -7.44 20.02
CA ILE A 157 1.19 -8.79 20.22
C ILE A 157 1.07 -9.50 18.86
N TRP A 158 1.72 -10.66 18.73
CA TRP A 158 1.70 -11.46 17.50
C TRP A 158 0.30 -11.87 17.05
N ALA A 159 -0.58 -12.25 18.00
CA ALA A 159 -1.96 -12.63 17.69
C ALA A 159 -2.77 -11.48 17.07
N GLU A 160 -2.51 -10.23 17.49
CA GLU A 160 -3.16 -9.04 16.93
C GLU A 160 -2.65 -8.75 15.52
N ARG A 161 -1.35 -8.94 15.26
CA ARG A 161 -0.80 -8.90 13.90
C ARG A 161 -1.41 -9.97 12.99
N ALA A 162 -1.67 -11.17 13.52
CA ALA A 162 -2.36 -12.22 12.76
C ALA A 162 -3.81 -11.84 12.42
N LYS A 163 -4.54 -11.20 13.35
CA LYS A 163 -5.88 -10.65 13.07
C LYS A 163 -5.83 -9.60 11.97
N MET A 164 -4.87 -8.67 12.04
CA MET A 164 -4.67 -7.65 11.00
C MET A 164 -4.35 -8.27 9.64
N LEU A 165 -3.48 -9.28 9.58
CA LEU A 165 -3.18 -10.01 8.35
C LEU A 165 -4.43 -10.68 7.76
N ASN A 166 -5.28 -11.27 8.59
CA ASN A 166 -6.54 -11.85 8.13
C ASN A 166 -7.50 -10.76 7.61
N GLN A 167 -7.58 -9.61 8.27
CA GLN A 167 -8.38 -8.47 7.77
C GLN A 167 -7.89 -8.00 6.39
N TRP A 168 -6.58 -7.97 6.15
CA TRP A 168 -6.02 -7.64 4.83
C TRP A 168 -6.44 -8.66 3.77
N ARG A 169 -6.37 -9.97 4.09
CA ARG A 169 -6.80 -11.05 3.20
C ARG A 169 -8.29 -10.99 2.90
N ASP A 170 -9.13 -10.89 3.94
CA ASP A 170 -10.58 -10.76 3.81
C ASP A 170 -11.02 -9.53 2.99
N THR A 171 -10.18 -8.48 2.96
CA THR A 171 -10.41 -7.30 2.13
C THR A 171 -10.06 -7.56 0.66
N ILE A 172 -8.96 -8.27 0.40
CA ILE A 172 -8.52 -8.63 -0.96
C ILE A 172 -9.48 -9.65 -1.58
N ASP A 173 -9.92 -10.66 -0.84
CA ASP A 173 -10.79 -11.75 -1.33
C ASP A 173 -12.16 -11.26 -1.86
N LYS A 174 -12.49 -9.98 -1.69
CA LYS A 174 -13.70 -9.32 -2.21
C LYS A 174 -13.53 -8.74 -3.63
N TYR A 175 -12.34 -8.82 -4.22
CA TYR A 175 -11.98 -8.28 -5.53
C TYR A 175 -11.27 -9.33 -6.38
#